data_AF-A0A0G4PJE3-F1
#
_entry.id   AF-A0A0G4PJE3-F1
#
_cell.length_a   1.000
_cell.length_b   1.000
_cell.length_c   1.000
_cell.angle_alpha   90.00
_cell.angle_beta   90.00
_cell.angle_gamma   90.00
#
_symmetry.space_group_name_H-M   'P 1'
#
loop_
_entity.id
_entity.type
_entity.pdbx_description
1 polymer ?
#
loop_
_entity_poly.entity_id
_entity_poly.type
_entity_poly.pdbx_seq_one_letter_code
_entity_poly.pdbx_strand_id
1 'polypeptide(L)'
;MRSAPLVRVGLLEGWSNDGKPQESITYTNGYRPDHDIAIVPFTRLSNWYCRISPAYSATIVTERELPEESQSLLFKGRKNCTPNNWCRITTAPKHWLTDTRIFLDRQLDDIPGKTAGALRLERYQNWFQDNWTSEYEIQFITDLQKHRGIVLQHDPRLRGIKKRHGLLIIIHHICRSSHDDMEEVETALKERKPKIYKHWNPQVWSDYWGDCMPIINSRLIAGRLDKRYWSLVYRSYDRRTVFGMVLRGALM
;
A
#
# COMPACT_ATOMS: atom_id res chain seq x y z
N MET A 1 26.28 26.21 -4.15
CA MET A 1 25.23 25.20 -4.42
C MET A 1 25.83 24.10 -5.27
N ARG A 2 25.92 22.84 -4.80
CA ARG A 2 26.36 21.72 -5.65
C ARG A 2 25.24 21.43 -6.65
N SER A 3 25.54 21.41 -7.95
CA SER A 3 24.56 21.00 -8.96
C SER A 3 24.18 19.54 -8.70
N ALA A 4 22.88 19.25 -8.70
CA ALA A 4 22.40 17.88 -8.58
C ALA A 4 22.97 17.05 -9.77
N PRO A 5 23.41 15.80 -9.54
CA PRO A 5 23.96 14.98 -10.60
C PRO A 5 22.91 14.73 -11.69
N LEU A 6 23.26 15.04 -12.93
CA LEU A 6 22.42 14.80 -14.10
C LEU A 6 22.47 13.30 -14.45
N VAL A 7 21.38 12.58 -14.18
CA VAL A 7 21.26 11.17 -14.57
C VAL A 7 20.41 11.04 -15.83
N ARG A 8 20.94 10.28 -16.79
CA ARG A 8 20.34 10.01 -18.10
C ARG A 8 19.98 8.54 -18.19
N VAL A 9 18.69 8.23 -18.31
CA VAL A 9 18.17 6.86 -18.43
C VAL A 9 17.65 6.63 -19.85
N GLY A 10 18.18 5.62 -20.54
CA GLY A 10 17.64 5.18 -21.84
C GLY A 10 16.61 4.08 -21.61
N LEU A 11 15.40 4.24 -22.16
CA LEU A 11 14.44 3.15 -22.20
C LEU A 11 14.90 2.13 -23.25
N LEU A 12 14.99 0.86 -22.86
CA LEU A 12 15.36 -0.21 -23.78
C LEU A 12 14.16 -0.55 -24.70
N GLU A 13 14.43 -0.92 -25.95
CA GLU A 13 13.37 -1.32 -26.90
C GLU A 13 12.50 -2.47 -26.37
N GLY A 14 13.08 -3.34 -25.55
CA GLY A 14 12.40 -4.45 -24.91
C GLY A 14 11.40 -4.09 -23.80
N TRP A 15 11.04 -2.81 -23.64
CA TRP A 15 9.93 -2.38 -22.79
C TRP A 15 8.66 -2.03 -23.59
N SER A 16 8.69 -2.20 -24.91
CA SER A 16 7.51 -2.09 -25.78
C SER A 16 7.37 -3.36 -26.61
N ASN A 17 6.14 -3.77 -26.86
CA ASN A 17 5.83 -4.82 -27.83
C ASN A 17 4.75 -4.30 -28.80
N ASP A 18 4.97 -4.44 -30.11
CA ASP A 18 4.04 -3.99 -31.16
C ASP A 18 3.55 -2.53 -31.04
N GLY A 19 4.44 -1.62 -30.60
CA GLY A 19 4.07 -0.23 -30.39
C GLY A 19 3.04 -0.04 -29.26
N LYS A 20 3.05 -0.92 -28.26
CA LYS A 20 2.34 -0.78 -26.98
C LYS A 20 3.33 -0.87 -25.82
N PRO A 21 3.11 -0.14 -24.70
CA PRO A 21 3.92 -0.32 -23.52
C PRO A 21 3.75 -1.75 -23.01
N GLN A 22 4.86 -2.39 -22.64
CA GLN A 22 4.78 -3.72 -22.07
C GLN A 22 4.29 -3.63 -20.62
N GLU A 23 3.35 -4.49 -20.28
CA GLU A 23 2.88 -4.74 -18.91
C GLU A 23 3.19 -6.20 -18.55
N SER A 24 4.48 -6.53 -18.46
CA SER A 24 4.87 -7.88 -18.02
C SER A 24 4.65 -8.06 -16.52
N ILE A 25 4.59 -6.95 -15.79
CA ILE A 25 4.28 -6.90 -14.36
C ILE A 25 2.81 -6.50 -14.19
N THR A 26 1.94 -7.46 -13.88
CA THR A 26 0.52 -7.17 -13.63
C THR A 26 0.36 -6.41 -12.32
N TYR A 27 0.03 -5.13 -12.42
CA TYR A 27 -0.16 -4.26 -11.27
C TYR A 27 -1.62 -4.28 -10.81
N THR A 28 -1.86 -4.59 -9.53
CA THR A 28 -3.23 -4.85 -9.02
C THR A 28 -4.09 -3.61 -8.84
N ASN A 29 -3.50 -2.40 -8.81
CA ASN A 29 -4.20 -1.15 -8.53
C ASN A 29 -4.22 -0.19 -9.73
N GLY A 30 -4.24 -0.73 -10.96
CA GLY A 30 -4.41 0.05 -12.19
C GLY A 30 -3.30 -0.13 -13.20
N TYR A 31 -3.33 0.69 -14.25
CA TYR A 31 -2.35 0.67 -15.33
C TYR A 31 -0.98 1.13 -14.81
N ARG A 32 0.05 0.29 -14.96
CA ARG A 32 1.44 0.61 -14.58
C ARG A 32 2.43 -0.13 -15.49
N PRO A 33 2.84 0.48 -16.61
CA PRO A 33 3.71 -0.17 -17.57
C PRO A 33 5.11 -0.42 -17.01
N ASP A 34 5.81 -1.41 -17.56
CA ASP A 34 7.13 -1.86 -17.11
C ASP A 34 8.15 -0.72 -17.01
N HIS A 35 8.11 0.21 -17.97
CA HIS A 35 9.01 1.37 -17.98
C HIS A 35 8.78 2.29 -16.76
N ASP A 36 7.54 2.45 -16.32
CA ASP A 36 7.21 3.28 -15.15
C ASP A 36 7.75 2.63 -13.87
N ILE A 37 7.65 1.30 -13.78
CA ILE A 37 8.23 0.52 -12.68
C ILE A 37 9.76 0.63 -12.69
N ALA A 38 10.38 0.48 -13.87
CA ALA A 38 11.83 0.53 -14.03
C ALA A 38 12.42 1.91 -13.69
N ILE A 39 11.68 3.00 -13.86
CA ILE A 39 12.17 4.34 -13.52
C ILE A 39 12.01 4.71 -12.03
N VAL A 40 11.28 3.93 -11.23
CA VAL A 40 11.03 4.20 -9.80
C VAL A 40 12.32 4.54 -9.03
N PRO A 41 13.44 3.80 -9.14
CA PRO A 41 14.66 4.12 -8.42
C PRO A 41 15.19 5.53 -8.71
N PHE A 42 15.07 5.98 -9.97
CA PHE A 42 15.59 7.28 -10.43
C PHE A 42 14.71 8.46 -9.97
N THR A 43 13.46 8.23 -9.61
CA THR A 43 12.58 9.29 -9.10
C THR A 43 13.02 9.89 -7.76
N ARG A 44 13.93 9.21 -7.04
CA ARG A 44 14.60 9.74 -5.83
C ARG A 44 15.61 10.84 -6.15
N LEU A 45 16.07 10.92 -7.39
CA LEU A 45 17.04 11.91 -7.85
C LEU A 45 16.35 13.22 -8.21
N SER A 46 16.96 14.34 -7.82
CA SER A 46 16.58 15.64 -8.36
C SER A 46 17.21 15.82 -9.75
N ASN A 47 16.40 16.20 -10.75
CA ASN A 47 16.84 16.53 -12.12
C ASN A 47 17.39 15.34 -12.95
N TRP A 48 16.58 14.28 -13.11
CA TRP A 48 16.88 13.21 -14.05
C TRP A 48 16.10 13.36 -15.37
N TYR A 49 16.63 12.76 -16.44
CA TYR A 49 16.04 12.80 -17.78
C TYR A 49 15.96 11.38 -18.35
N CYS A 50 14.87 11.09 -19.05
CA CYS A 50 14.75 9.86 -19.83
C CYS A 50 14.81 10.17 -21.32
N ARG A 51 15.44 9.29 -22.09
CA ARG A 51 15.34 9.32 -23.55
C ARG A 51 14.21 8.38 -23.97
N ILE A 52 13.20 8.93 -24.62
CA ILE A 52 12.09 8.17 -25.18
C ILE A 52 12.42 7.91 -26.65
N SER A 53 12.53 6.64 -27.05
CA SER A 53 12.72 6.28 -28.46
C SER A 53 11.52 6.77 -29.29
N PRO A 54 11.71 7.24 -30.55
CA PRO A 54 10.60 7.65 -31.41
C PRO A 54 9.50 6.58 -31.55
N ALA A 55 9.88 5.29 -31.61
CA ALA A 55 8.93 4.16 -31.63
C ALA A 55 8.05 4.10 -30.37
N TYR A 56 8.61 4.50 -29.23
CA TYR A 56 7.96 4.55 -27.93
C TYR A 56 7.12 5.82 -27.75
N SER A 57 7.51 6.93 -28.40
CA SER A 57 6.80 8.21 -28.36
C SER A 57 5.41 8.11 -29.00
N ALA A 58 5.30 7.40 -30.14
CA ALA A 58 4.01 7.17 -30.83
C ALA A 58 3.05 6.33 -29.97
N THR A 59 3.60 5.38 -29.21
CA THR A 59 2.89 4.47 -28.33
C THR A 59 2.29 5.17 -27.10
N ILE A 60 3.04 6.12 -26.52
CA ILE A 60 2.56 6.98 -25.41
C ILE A 60 1.38 7.86 -25.86
N VAL A 61 1.20 8.14 -27.16
CA VAL A 61 0.10 8.99 -27.64
C VAL A 61 -1.28 8.38 -27.35
N THR A 62 -1.42 7.05 -27.32
CA THR A 62 -2.70 6.38 -27.03
C THR A 62 -3.14 6.52 -25.57
N GLU A 63 -2.23 6.86 -24.65
CA GLU A 63 -2.59 7.12 -23.23
C GLU A 63 -3.39 8.42 -23.04
N ARG A 64 -3.58 9.24 -24.09
CA ARG A 64 -4.46 10.43 -24.04
C ARG A 64 -5.89 10.09 -23.63
N GLU A 65 -6.34 8.88 -23.91
CA GLU A 65 -7.69 8.40 -23.62
C GLU A 65 -7.83 7.88 -22.17
N LEU A 66 -6.72 7.66 -21.46
CA LEU A 66 -6.73 7.26 -20.06
C LEU A 66 -7.00 8.47 -19.15
N PRO A 67 -7.70 8.26 -18.01
CA PRO A 67 -7.80 9.27 -16.96
C PRO A 67 -6.42 9.80 -16.56
N GLU A 68 -6.30 11.08 -16.22
CA GLU A 68 -5.00 11.73 -15.92
C GLU A 68 -4.24 11.00 -14.81
N GLU A 69 -4.95 10.51 -13.78
CA GLU A 69 -4.37 9.70 -12.71
C GLU A 69 -3.73 8.39 -13.19
N SER A 70 -4.22 7.84 -14.31
CA SER A 70 -3.80 6.55 -14.87
C SER A 70 -2.75 6.69 -15.98
N GLN A 71 -2.46 7.90 -16.45
CA GLN A 71 -1.41 8.13 -17.45
C GLN A 71 0.00 7.90 -16.87
N SER A 72 0.90 7.34 -17.67
CA SER A 72 2.28 7.04 -17.28
C SER A 72 3.08 8.29 -16.91
N LEU A 73 4.17 8.12 -16.16
CA LEU A 73 5.08 9.23 -15.86
C LEU A 73 5.76 9.76 -17.12
N LEU A 74 6.07 8.89 -18.07
CA LEU A 74 6.62 9.28 -19.36
C LEU A 74 5.65 10.15 -20.17
N PHE A 75 4.37 9.79 -20.19
CA PHE A 75 3.34 10.60 -20.82
C PHE A 75 3.27 12.00 -20.21
N LYS A 76 3.27 12.08 -18.88
CA LYS A 76 3.21 13.36 -18.15
C LYS A 76 4.46 14.21 -18.40
N GLY A 77 5.63 13.59 -18.45
CA GLY A 77 6.91 14.26 -18.70
C GLY A 77 7.15 14.69 -20.15
N ARG A 78 6.35 14.19 -21.12
CA ARG A 78 6.55 14.47 -22.56
C ARG A 78 6.53 15.96 -22.93
N LYS A 79 5.82 16.78 -22.14
CA LYS A 79 5.73 18.23 -22.38
C LYS A 79 7.06 18.95 -22.09
N ASN A 80 7.97 18.29 -21.38
CA ASN A 80 9.27 18.82 -20.97
C ASN A 80 10.43 18.14 -21.73
N CYS A 81 10.19 17.74 -22.99
CA CYS A 81 11.23 17.17 -23.84
C CYS A 81 12.04 18.25 -24.54
N THR A 82 13.36 18.03 -24.58
CA THR A 82 14.28 18.78 -25.43
C THR A 82 14.18 18.30 -26.89
N PRO A 83 14.67 19.06 -27.87
CA PRO A 83 14.69 18.64 -29.29
C PRO A 83 15.41 17.31 -29.55
N ASN A 84 16.28 16.87 -28.64
CA ASN A 84 17.04 15.62 -28.74
C ASN A 84 16.29 14.41 -28.12
N ASN A 85 14.98 14.51 -27.89
CA ASN A 85 14.12 13.49 -27.28
C ASN A 85 14.49 13.13 -25.82
N TRP A 86 15.21 14.01 -25.13
CA TRP A 86 15.42 13.88 -23.69
C TRP A 86 14.31 14.61 -22.95
N CYS A 87 13.52 13.86 -22.19
CA CYS A 87 12.37 14.34 -21.47
C CYS A 87 12.68 14.45 -19.98
N ARG A 88 12.41 15.63 -19.42
CA ARG A 88 12.48 15.82 -17.97
C ARG A 88 11.22 15.24 -17.36
N ILE A 89 11.38 14.14 -16.62
CA ILE A 89 10.30 13.60 -15.83
C ILE A 89 10.23 14.38 -14.52
N THR A 90 9.15 15.14 -14.34
CA THR A 90 8.84 15.76 -13.04
C THR A 90 8.66 14.66 -12.00
N THR A 91 9.06 14.93 -10.76
CA THR A 91 8.98 13.95 -9.66
C THR A 91 7.63 13.26 -9.64
N ALA A 92 7.65 11.92 -9.62
CA ALA A 92 6.46 11.12 -9.48
C ALA A 92 5.73 11.45 -8.15
N PRO A 93 4.39 11.40 -8.11
CA PRO A 93 3.66 11.63 -6.87
C PRO A 93 4.18 10.70 -5.76
N LYS A 94 4.45 11.25 -4.56
CA LYS A 94 5.03 10.46 -3.45
C LYS A 94 4.20 9.21 -3.12
N HIS A 95 2.86 9.33 -3.17
CA HIS A 95 1.97 8.20 -2.91
C HIS A 95 2.16 7.08 -3.92
N TRP A 96 2.31 7.41 -5.22
CA TRP A 96 2.53 6.46 -6.30
C TRP A 96 3.85 5.72 -6.12
N LEU A 97 4.92 6.44 -5.74
CA LEU A 97 6.22 5.84 -5.46
C LEU A 97 6.19 4.88 -4.28
N THR A 98 5.54 5.25 -3.19
CA THR A 98 5.39 4.36 -2.04
C THR A 98 4.58 3.13 -2.39
N ASP A 99 3.51 3.32 -3.15
CA ASP A 99 2.63 2.26 -3.61
C ASP A 99 3.32 1.26 -4.57
N THR A 100 4.15 1.73 -5.51
CA THR A 100 4.97 0.82 -6.34
C THR A 100 5.99 0.08 -5.48
N ARG A 101 6.70 0.78 -4.58
CA ARG A 101 7.72 0.15 -3.74
C ARG A 101 7.15 -0.96 -2.86
N ILE A 102 6.06 -0.68 -2.15
CA ILE A 102 5.38 -1.68 -1.31
C ILE A 102 4.90 -2.89 -2.14
N PHE A 103 4.36 -2.65 -3.34
CA PHE A 103 3.98 -3.73 -4.25
C PHE A 103 5.18 -4.61 -4.63
N LEU A 104 6.28 -3.98 -5.07
CA LEU A 104 7.50 -4.70 -5.46
C LEU A 104 8.12 -5.43 -4.27
N ASP A 105 8.20 -4.80 -3.09
CA ASP A 105 8.73 -5.45 -1.88
C ASP A 105 7.96 -6.73 -1.52
N ARG A 106 6.67 -6.80 -1.88
CA ARG A 106 5.87 -7.99 -1.63
C ARG A 106 5.92 -9.02 -2.76
N GLN A 107 5.90 -8.61 -4.01
CA GLN A 107 5.62 -9.50 -5.15
C GLN A 107 6.85 -9.75 -6.03
N LEU A 108 7.88 -8.90 -5.99
CA LEU A 108 8.96 -8.91 -6.98
C LEU A 108 9.67 -10.26 -7.11
N ASP A 109 9.82 -10.99 -6.01
CA ASP A 109 10.48 -12.30 -5.98
C ASP A 109 9.68 -13.38 -6.74
N ASP A 110 8.35 -13.24 -6.78
CA ASP A 110 7.43 -14.17 -7.42
C ASP A 110 7.11 -13.80 -8.89
N ILE A 111 7.52 -12.61 -9.35
CA ILE A 111 7.19 -12.13 -10.70
C ILE A 111 8.22 -12.65 -11.73
N PRO A 112 7.79 -13.41 -12.75
CA PRO A 112 8.66 -13.85 -13.83
C PRO A 112 8.96 -12.72 -14.82
N GLY A 113 9.97 -12.91 -15.67
CA GLY A 113 10.27 -12.02 -16.79
C GLY A 113 11.55 -11.19 -16.63
N LYS A 114 12.00 -10.62 -17.76
CA LYS A 114 13.30 -9.94 -17.86
C LYS A 114 13.36 -8.66 -17.03
N THR A 115 12.30 -7.86 -17.04
CA THR A 115 12.19 -6.62 -16.25
C THR A 115 12.26 -6.93 -14.75
N ALA A 116 11.44 -7.87 -14.27
CA ALA A 116 11.46 -8.30 -12.87
C ALA A 116 12.81 -8.93 -12.47
N GLY A 117 13.45 -9.70 -13.36
CA GLY A 117 14.80 -10.23 -13.15
C GLY A 117 15.85 -9.13 -12.97
N ALA A 118 15.82 -8.08 -13.79
CA ALA A 118 16.72 -6.94 -13.68
C ALA A 118 16.51 -6.16 -12.37
N LEU A 119 15.25 -5.94 -11.97
CA LEU A 119 14.91 -5.29 -10.70
C LEU A 119 15.39 -6.10 -9.49
N ARG A 120 15.24 -7.44 -9.52
CA ARG A 120 15.77 -8.31 -8.45
C ARG A 120 17.29 -8.23 -8.36
N LEU A 121 17.97 -8.30 -9.50
CA LEU A 121 19.43 -8.21 -9.55
C LEU A 121 19.93 -6.90 -8.93
N GLU A 122 19.36 -5.77 -9.34
CA GLU A 122 19.72 -4.46 -8.77
C GLU A 122 19.44 -4.40 -7.26
N ARG A 123 18.26 -4.87 -6.83
CA ARG A 123 17.87 -4.92 -5.41
C ARG A 123 18.86 -5.74 -4.58
N TYR A 124 19.25 -6.93 -5.05
CA TYR A 124 20.15 -7.80 -4.30
C TYR A 124 21.60 -7.30 -4.30
N GLN A 125 22.06 -6.71 -5.42
CA GLN A 125 23.39 -6.10 -5.50
C GLN A 125 23.57 -4.93 -4.54
N ASN A 126 22.50 -4.16 -4.33
CA ASN A 126 22.51 -2.95 -3.51
C ASN A 126 21.83 -3.14 -2.15
N TRP A 127 21.52 -4.39 -1.75
CA TRP A 127 20.74 -4.65 -0.54
C TRP A 127 21.49 -4.20 0.72
N PHE A 128 22.79 -4.50 0.79
CA PHE A 128 23.66 -4.10 1.89
C PHE A 128 24.83 -3.26 1.37
N GLN A 129 25.22 -2.27 2.16
CA GLN A 129 26.53 -1.61 2.06
C GLN A 129 27.58 -2.43 2.85
N ASP A 130 28.85 -2.08 2.69
CA ASP A 130 29.99 -2.80 3.30
C ASP A 130 29.91 -2.94 4.84
N ASN A 131 29.14 -2.07 5.49
CA ASN A 131 28.91 -2.06 6.93
C ASN A 131 27.64 -2.81 7.38
N TRP A 132 27.06 -3.65 6.50
CA TRP A 132 25.79 -4.35 6.73
C TRP A 132 24.58 -3.44 6.92
N THR A 133 24.69 -2.15 6.61
CA THR A 133 23.53 -1.26 6.61
C THR A 133 22.79 -1.38 5.29
N SER A 134 21.46 -1.40 5.37
CA SER A 134 20.59 -1.50 4.21
C SER A 134 19.68 -0.28 4.13
N GLU A 135 19.92 0.60 3.16
CA GLU A 135 18.98 1.69 2.85
C GLU A 135 17.62 1.13 2.39
N TYR A 136 17.62 -0.05 1.75
CA TYR A 136 16.41 -0.78 1.39
C TYR A 136 15.60 -1.16 2.63
N GLU A 137 16.23 -1.77 3.63
CA GLU A 137 15.57 -2.15 4.89
C GLU A 137 15.01 -0.93 5.62
N ILE A 138 15.81 0.14 5.76
CA ILE A 138 15.38 1.38 6.42
C ILE A 138 14.16 1.97 5.70
N GLN A 139 14.18 1.96 4.37
CA GLN A 139 13.08 2.46 3.56
C GLN A 139 11.83 1.57 3.69
N PHE A 140 11.99 0.25 3.67
CA PHE A 140 10.91 -0.72 3.84
C PHE A 140 10.23 -0.55 5.21
N ILE A 141 11.01 -0.50 6.30
CA ILE A 141 10.50 -0.25 7.65
C ILE A 141 9.75 1.09 7.72
N THR A 142 10.30 2.13 7.09
CA THR A 142 9.66 3.45 7.01
C THR A 142 8.31 3.37 6.29
N ASP A 143 8.25 2.65 5.17
CA ASP A 143 7.03 2.49 4.39
C ASP A 143 5.97 1.68 5.16
N LEU A 144 6.36 0.62 5.86
CA LEU A 144 5.48 -0.11 6.77
C LEU A 144 4.87 0.80 7.85
N GLN A 145 5.70 1.62 8.50
CA GLN A 145 5.26 2.46 9.61
C GLN A 145 4.35 3.62 9.17
N LYS A 146 4.73 4.31 8.09
CA LYS A 146 4.08 5.56 7.66
C LYS A 146 2.94 5.33 6.67
N HIS A 147 2.94 4.24 5.93
CA HIS A 147 2.03 4.02 4.79
C HIS A 147 1.14 2.78 4.96
N ARG A 148 0.69 2.53 6.20
CA ARG A 148 -0.16 1.40 6.58
C ARG A 148 -1.35 1.14 5.64
N GLY A 149 -2.02 2.20 5.17
CA GLY A 149 -3.15 2.08 4.26
C GLY A 149 -2.78 1.38 2.96
N ILE A 150 -1.62 1.73 2.40
CA ILE A 150 -1.07 1.16 1.16
C ILE A 150 -0.56 -0.27 1.40
N VAL A 151 0.10 -0.53 2.53
CA VAL A 151 0.52 -1.90 2.91
C VAL A 151 -0.68 -2.86 2.92
N LEU A 152 -1.79 -2.44 3.52
CA LEU A 152 -3.00 -3.26 3.59
C LEU A 152 -3.66 -3.43 2.20
N GLN A 153 -3.38 -2.57 1.23
CA GLN A 153 -3.84 -2.74 -0.16
C GLN A 153 -3.07 -3.86 -0.88
N HIS A 154 -1.80 -4.07 -0.55
CA HIS A 154 -0.95 -5.07 -1.21
C HIS A 154 -0.82 -6.39 -0.44
N ASP A 155 -1.18 -6.42 0.85
CA ASP A 155 -1.16 -7.64 1.66
C ASP A 155 -2.58 -8.07 2.11
N PRO A 156 -3.21 -9.02 1.39
CA PRO A 156 -4.52 -9.54 1.74
C PRO A 156 -4.56 -10.24 3.10
N ARG A 157 -3.46 -10.87 3.52
CA ARG A 157 -3.38 -11.60 4.80
C ARG A 157 -3.36 -10.61 5.96
N LEU A 158 -2.51 -9.59 5.91
CA LEU A 158 -2.48 -8.51 6.89
C LEU A 158 -3.81 -7.74 6.91
N ARG A 159 -4.42 -7.50 5.73
CA ARG A 159 -5.77 -6.91 5.64
C ARG A 159 -6.79 -7.78 6.38
N GLY A 160 -6.75 -9.10 6.19
CA GLY A 160 -7.61 -10.06 6.88
C GLY A 160 -7.43 -10.04 8.40
N ILE A 161 -6.17 -10.07 8.86
CA ILE A 161 -5.82 -10.00 10.28
C ILE A 161 -6.31 -8.69 10.90
N LYS A 162 -6.06 -7.54 10.26
CA LYS A 162 -6.53 -6.23 10.73
C LYS A 162 -8.06 -6.19 10.83
N LYS A 163 -8.76 -6.69 9.81
CA LYS A 163 -10.22 -6.80 9.84
C LYS A 163 -10.68 -7.63 11.03
N ARG A 164 -10.14 -8.85 11.22
CA ARG A 164 -10.49 -9.72 12.35
C ARG A 164 -10.25 -9.04 13.70
N HIS A 165 -9.09 -8.41 13.88
CA HIS A 165 -8.76 -7.68 15.11
C HIS A 165 -9.76 -6.55 15.38
N GLY A 166 -10.13 -5.76 14.37
CA GLY A 166 -11.16 -4.73 14.49
C GLY A 166 -12.53 -5.29 14.90
N LEU A 167 -12.92 -6.45 14.35
CA LEU A 167 -14.16 -7.13 14.73
C LEU A 167 -14.12 -7.62 16.17
N LEU A 168 -12.99 -8.17 16.64
CA LEU A 168 -12.83 -8.62 18.02
C LEU A 168 -12.98 -7.48 19.03
N ILE A 169 -12.43 -6.29 18.75
CA ILE A 169 -12.64 -5.11 19.59
C ILE A 169 -14.11 -4.73 19.65
N ILE A 170 -14.79 -4.68 18.50
CA ILE A 170 -16.21 -4.34 18.42
C ILE A 170 -17.04 -5.34 19.23
N ILE A 171 -16.82 -6.64 19.03
CA ILE A 171 -17.55 -7.70 19.75
C ILE A 171 -17.25 -7.61 21.25
N HIS A 172 -16.01 -7.33 21.67
CA HIS A 172 -15.69 -7.15 23.08
C HIS A 172 -16.58 -6.07 23.72
N HIS A 173 -16.70 -4.92 23.06
CA HIS A 173 -17.52 -3.83 23.56
C HIS A 173 -19.00 -4.21 23.60
N ILE A 174 -19.52 -4.93 22.60
CA ILE A 174 -20.92 -5.42 22.58
C ILE A 174 -21.17 -6.35 23.76
N CYS A 175 -20.36 -7.40 23.90
CA CYS A 175 -20.55 -8.39 24.95
C CYS A 175 -20.46 -7.74 26.33
N ARG A 176 -19.53 -6.79 26.52
CA ARG A 176 -19.35 -6.10 27.79
C ARG A 176 -20.47 -5.13 28.12
N SER A 177 -20.96 -4.42 27.11
CA SER A 177 -22.16 -3.61 27.19
C SER A 177 -23.37 -4.44 27.62
N SER A 178 -23.60 -5.59 26.98
CA SER A 178 -24.71 -6.49 27.34
C SER A 178 -24.54 -7.17 28.71
N HIS A 179 -23.31 -7.26 29.23
CA HIS A 179 -23.00 -7.83 30.54
C HIS A 179 -23.29 -6.84 31.68
N ASP A 180 -22.97 -5.55 31.47
CA ASP A 180 -23.16 -4.50 32.48
C ASP A 180 -24.66 -4.13 32.67
N ASP A 181 -25.43 -3.87 31.59
CA ASP A 181 -26.89 -3.59 31.61
C ASP A 181 -27.47 -3.52 30.18
N MET A 182 -28.43 -4.38 29.82
CA MET A 182 -29.00 -4.42 28.46
C MET A 182 -29.84 -3.18 28.08
N GLU A 183 -30.54 -2.55 29.04
CA GLU A 183 -31.36 -1.34 28.78
C GLU A 183 -30.48 -0.11 28.56
N GLU A 184 -29.35 -0.02 29.27
CA GLU A 184 -28.36 1.05 29.09
C GLU A 184 -27.73 0.98 27.69
N VAL A 185 -27.55 -0.23 27.13
CA VAL A 185 -27.00 -0.44 25.78
C VAL A 185 -27.94 0.06 24.70
N GLU A 186 -29.23 -0.29 24.77
CA GLU A 186 -30.20 0.19 23.80
C GLU A 186 -30.31 1.72 23.83
N THR A 187 -30.28 2.30 25.03
CA THR A 187 -30.31 3.76 25.22
C THR A 187 -29.04 4.41 24.65
N ALA A 188 -27.85 3.89 24.97
CA ALA A 188 -26.58 4.38 24.43
C ALA A 188 -26.47 4.24 22.91
N LEU A 189 -27.09 3.20 22.32
CA LEU A 189 -27.20 3.01 20.87
C LEU A 189 -28.12 4.07 20.25
N LYS A 190 -29.28 4.34 20.85
CA LYS A 190 -30.22 5.40 20.42
C LYS A 190 -29.58 6.79 20.54
N GLU A 191 -28.84 7.06 21.60
CA GLU A 191 -28.17 8.35 21.88
C GLU A 191 -26.81 8.53 21.21
N ARG A 192 -26.26 7.49 20.57
CA ARG A 192 -24.95 7.49 19.90
C ARG A 192 -23.77 7.86 20.82
N LYS A 193 -23.83 7.50 22.09
CA LYS A 193 -22.75 7.71 23.07
C LYS A 193 -22.27 6.37 23.63
N PRO A 194 -21.50 5.58 22.86
CA PRO A 194 -20.98 4.31 23.36
C PRO A 194 -20.12 4.50 24.61
N LYS A 195 -20.35 3.65 25.62
CA LYS A 195 -19.37 3.42 26.68
C LYS A 195 -18.17 2.68 26.08
N ILE A 196 -16.99 3.30 26.15
CA ILE A 196 -15.76 2.73 25.58
C ILE A 196 -14.98 2.02 26.69
N TYR A 197 -14.98 0.69 26.64
CA TYR A 197 -14.29 -0.16 27.61
C TYR A 197 -12.79 -0.25 27.35
N LYS A 198 -11.98 0.50 28.08
CA LYS A 198 -10.52 0.61 27.85
C LYS A 198 -9.71 -0.65 28.15
N HIS A 199 -10.24 -1.57 28.96
CA HIS A 199 -9.55 -2.77 29.39
C HIS A 199 -10.15 -4.01 28.73
N TRP A 200 -9.34 -4.98 28.37
CA TRP A 200 -9.84 -6.28 27.93
C TRP A 200 -10.33 -7.08 29.15
N ASN A 201 -11.54 -7.63 29.09
CA ASN A 201 -12.04 -8.57 30.09
C ASN A 201 -12.28 -9.93 29.39
N PRO A 202 -11.44 -10.95 29.63
CA PRO A 202 -11.61 -12.25 29.01
C PRO A 202 -12.86 -12.99 29.51
N GLN A 203 -13.29 -12.76 30.75
CA GLN A 203 -14.44 -13.45 31.35
C GLN A 203 -15.75 -13.18 30.61
N VAL A 204 -15.94 -11.94 30.14
CA VAL A 204 -17.11 -11.51 29.35
C VAL A 204 -17.30 -12.38 28.10
N TRP A 205 -16.22 -12.90 27.51
CA TRP A 205 -16.31 -13.76 26.34
C TRP A 205 -16.84 -15.15 26.68
N SER A 206 -16.33 -15.75 27.76
CA SER A 206 -16.79 -17.04 28.26
C SER A 206 -18.24 -16.94 28.76
N ASP A 207 -18.60 -15.86 29.45
CA ASP A 207 -19.96 -15.64 29.93
C ASP A 207 -20.96 -15.51 28.76
N TYR A 208 -20.56 -14.86 27.67
CA TYR A 208 -21.44 -14.61 26.52
C TYR A 208 -21.54 -15.80 25.55
N TRP A 209 -20.46 -16.55 25.35
CA TRP A 209 -20.37 -17.60 24.33
C TRP A 209 -20.20 -19.02 24.91
N GLY A 210 -20.09 -19.17 26.23
CA GLY A 210 -19.78 -20.44 26.87
C GLY A 210 -18.42 -20.98 26.40
N ASP A 211 -18.38 -22.28 26.07
CA ASP A 211 -17.16 -22.98 25.68
C ASP A 211 -16.80 -22.83 24.19
N CYS A 212 -17.69 -22.25 23.37
CA CYS A 212 -17.50 -22.21 21.93
C CYS A 212 -17.79 -20.83 21.32
N MET A 213 -16.81 -20.27 20.62
CA MET A 213 -16.98 -19.05 19.87
C MET A 213 -17.50 -19.35 18.45
N PRO A 214 -18.56 -18.68 17.97
CA PRO A 214 -19.02 -18.86 16.60
C PRO A 214 -18.00 -18.35 15.58
N ILE A 215 -18.10 -18.82 14.34
CA ILE A 215 -17.28 -18.34 13.23
C ILE A 215 -17.49 -16.83 13.07
N ILE A 216 -16.42 -16.06 13.29
CA ILE A 216 -16.43 -14.61 13.07
C ILE A 216 -16.43 -14.35 11.57
N ASN A 217 -17.60 -14.08 11.03
CA ASN A 217 -17.76 -13.59 9.66
C ASN A 217 -18.49 -12.23 9.65
N SER A 218 -18.39 -11.52 8.53
CA SER A 218 -19.02 -10.20 8.35
C SER A 218 -20.55 -10.23 8.47
N ARG A 219 -21.20 -11.38 8.29
CA ARG A 219 -22.67 -11.53 8.39
C ARG A 219 -23.15 -11.55 9.85
N LEU A 220 -22.38 -12.15 10.76
CA LEU A 220 -22.63 -12.14 12.21
C LEU A 220 -22.73 -10.71 12.78
N ILE A 221 -22.12 -9.77 12.06
CA ILE A 221 -21.89 -8.37 12.38
C ILE A 221 -22.87 -7.47 11.60
N ALA A 222 -23.30 -7.86 10.40
CA ALA A 222 -24.22 -7.05 9.58
C ALA A 222 -25.64 -6.91 10.18
N GLY A 223 -26.12 -7.89 10.94
CA GLY A 223 -27.48 -7.87 11.52
C GLY A 223 -27.63 -7.06 12.82
N ARG A 224 -26.53 -6.64 13.46
CA ARG A 224 -26.54 -6.03 14.81
C ARG A 224 -25.82 -4.67 14.90
N LEU A 225 -25.31 -4.12 13.80
CA LEU A 225 -24.40 -2.97 13.86
C LEU A 225 -24.87 -1.77 13.04
N ASP A 226 -25.14 -0.66 13.74
CA ASP A 226 -25.08 0.67 13.13
C ASP A 226 -23.61 0.97 12.77
N LYS A 227 -23.33 1.05 11.47
CA LYS A 227 -22.00 1.34 10.91
C LYS A 227 -21.41 2.66 11.45
N ARG A 228 -22.23 3.65 11.81
CA ARG A 228 -21.76 4.94 12.34
C ARG A 228 -21.32 4.84 13.79
N TYR A 229 -22.07 4.12 14.64
CA TYR A 229 -21.75 3.91 16.05
C TYR A 229 -20.38 3.23 16.25
N TRP A 230 -20.14 2.12 15.52
CA TRP A 230 -18.91 1.36 15.68
C TRP A 230 -17.70 2.00 14.98
N SER A 231 -17.92 2.91 14.03
CA SER A 231 -16.85 3.75 13.49
C SER A 231 -16.26 4.68 14.55
N LEU A 232 -17.06 5.15 15.53
CA LEU A 232 -16.58 6.00 16.63
C LEU A 232 -15.74 5.20 17.63
N VAL A 233 -16.21 4.01 17.99
CA VAL A 233 -15.47 3.07 18.86
C VAL A 233 -14.16 2.65 18.19
N TYR A 234 -14.16 2.32 16.90
CA TYR A 234 -12.93 1.94 16.21
C TYR A 234 -11.93 3.10 16.10
N ARG A 235 -12.40 4.33 15.84
CA ARG A 235 -11.56 5.55 15.77
C ARG A 235 -10.86 5.89 17.09
N SER A 236 -11.42 5.53 18.23
CA SER A 236 -10.79 5.78 19.53
C SER A 236 -9.58 4.85 19.79
N TYR A 237 -9.54 3.69 19.13
CA TYR A 237 -8.44 2.72 19.23
C TYR A 237 -7.38 2.81 18.11
N ASP A 238 -7.76 3.24 16.89
CA ASP A 238 -6.94 3.07 15.67
C ASP A 238 -5.66 3.94 15.60
N ARG A 239 -5.33 4.76 16.61
CA ARG A 239 -4.19 5.69 16.47
C ARG A 239 -2.80 5.08 16.69
N ARG A 240 -2.61 4.01 17.48
CA ARG A 240 -1.24 3.53 17.79
C ARG A 240 -1.04 2.01 17.95
N THR A 241 -2.07 1.23 18.25
CA THR A 241 -1.87 -0.09 18.89
C THR A 241 -1.73 -1.27 17.92
N VAL A 242 -2.54 -1.32 16.86
CA VAL A 242 -2.69 -2.55 16.04
C VAL A 242 -1.46 -2.86 15.18
N PHE A 243 -0.90 -1.85 14.52
CA PHE A 243 0.25 -2.06 13.64
C PHE A 243 1.54 -2.36 14.44
N GLY A 244 1.67 -1.78 15.63
CA GLY A 244 2.80 -2.04 16.53
C GLY A 244 2.80 -3.45 17.11
N MET A 245 1.62 -4.04 17.35
CA MET A 245 1.49 -5.42 17.83
C MET A 245 1.75 -6.44 16.73
N VAL A 246 1.25 -6.20 15.50
CA VAL A 246 1.49 -7.10 14.35
C VAL A 246 2.95 -7.09 13.90
N LEU A 247 3.61 -5.92 13.89
CA LEU A 247 5.06 -5.84 13.61
C LEU A 247 5.90 -6.55 14.67
N ARG A 248 5.56 -6.44 15.96
CA ARG A 248 6.29 -7.15 17.03
C ARG A 248 6.13 -8.66 16.98
N GLY A 249 4.97 -9.16 16.53
CA GLY A 249 4.74 -10.60 16.39
C GLY A 249 5.24 -11.22 15.08
N ALA A 250 5.61 -10.41 14.08
CA ALA A 250 6.14 -10.88 12.80
C ALA A 250 7.66 -10.73 12.66
N LEU A 251 8.30 -9.98 13.57
CA LEU A 251 9.75 -9.76 13.64
C LEU A 251 10.41 -10.51 14.81
N MET A 252 9.67 -11.39 15.50
CA MET A 252 10.19 -12.40 16.44
C MET A 252 10.00 -13.79 15.82
#